data_AF-A0A8J7NDE3-F1
#
_entry.id   AF-A0A8J7NDE3-F1
#
_cell.length_a   1.000
_cell.length_b   1.000
_cell.length_c   1.000
_cell.angle_alpha   90.00
_cell.angle_beta   90.00
_cell.angle_gamma   90.00
#
_symmetry.space_group_name_H-M   'P 1'
#
loop_
_entity.id
_entity.type
_entity.pdbx_description
1 polymer ?
#
loop_
_entity_poly.entity_id
_entity_poly.type
_entity_poly.pdbx_seq_one_letter_code
_entity_poly.pdbx_strand_id
1 'polypeptide(L)'
;MDKKALILLVAAIAVVVYLAFPTVPQKESVDGRSGATVCPEGDDSCLWERALDEEDPDYCNDICNLSVRADCLTDLSYLGPDVCDFIEDINSRDICLNRSVGLFQSPDRGWICRGIWNASIKESCIYSFAQQPDICHLLDDEARSRSCVLNLTYSLAFPSGCLMLLNRSLEAECMVNYSLRYRNFDGCLAATDSGLRYECFHNISKRADALAFCNYSELGRRDNCLLTLSKIRPEIPVCSRLSDWLLRDQCLYDIAISSHNYHACEEIKDGGKHDDCLLEVTKLIKSYIACDSMIDGLKKGQCLAYKG
;
A
#
# COMPACT_ATOMS: atom_id res chain seq x y z
N MET A 1 -2.62 -2.10 26.75
CA MET A 1 -3.93 -2.77 26.75
C MET A 1 -3.72 -4.24 27.03
N ASP A 2 -4.45 -4.80 28.00
CA ASP A 2 -4.43 -6.23 28.31
C ASP A 2 -5.01 -7.03 27.12
N LYS A 3 -4.32 -8.11 26.72
CA LYS A 3 -4.79 -9.01 25.65
C LYS A 3 -6.20 -9.55 25.92
N LYS A 4 -6.57 -9.75 27.19
CA LYS A 4 -7.92 -10.19 27.57
C LYS A 4 -8.99 -9.14 27.26
N ALA A 5 -8.68 -7.85 27.46
CA ALA A 5 -9.60 -6.76 27.16
C ALA A 5 -9.82 -6.61 25.64
N LEU A 6 -8.78 -6.84 24.83
CA LEU A 6 -8.90 -6.80 23.37
C LEU A 6 -9.76 -7.97 22.84
N ILE A 7 -9.59 -9.18 23.39
CA ILE A 7 -10.40 -10.34 22.99
C ILE A 7 -11.88 -10.13 23.34
N LEU A 8 -12.19 -9.61 24.53
CA LEU A 8 -13.57 -9.30 24.93
C LEU A 8 -14.20 -8.21 24.05
N LEU A 9 -13.43 -7.19 23.66
CA LEU A 9 -13.91 -6.14 22.76
C LEU A 9 -14.23 -6.69 21.36
N VAL A 10 -13.36 -7.53 20.80
CA VAL A 10 -13.58 -8.15 19.48
C VAL A 10 -14.79 -9.09 19.52
N ALA A 11 -14.95 -9.87 20.59
CA ALA A 11 -16.11 -10.74 20.77
C ALA A 11 -17.42 -9.93 20.89
N ALA A 12 -17.42 -8.83 21.65
CA ALA A 12 -18.60 -7.96 21.79
C ALA A 12 -19.00 -7.33 20.44
N ILE A 13 -18.02 -6.88 19.64
CA ILE A 13 -18.28 -6.33 18.30
C ILE A 13 -18.86 -7.41 17.38
N ALA A 14 -18.33 -8.63 17.40
CA ALA A 14 -18.86 -9.73 16.59
C ALA A 14 -20.32 -10.06 16.93
N VAL A 15 -20.70 -10.03 18.22
CA VAL A 15 -22.09 -10.26 18.65
C VAL A 15 -23.01 -9.12 18.19
N VAL A 16 -22.58 -7.86 18.31
CA VAL A 16 -23.39 -6.71 17.85
C VAL A 16 -23.58 -6.76 16.33
N VAL A 17 -22.55 -7.13 15.58
CA VAL A 17 -22.64 -7.31 14.12
C VAL A 17 -23.61 -8.44 13.79
N TYR A 18 -23.53 -9.58 14.48
CA TYR A 18 -24.43 -10.71 14.24
C TYR A 18 -25.91 -10.39 14.57
N LEU A 19 -26.17 -9.58 15.59
CA LEU A 19 -27.53 -9.18 15.98
C LEU A 19 -28.10 -8.02 15.15
N ALA A 20 -27.25 -7.23 14.51
CA ALA A 20 -27.67 -6.07 13.72
C ALA A 20 -27.99 -6.40 12.26
N PHE A 21 -27.62 -7.58 11.76
CA PHE A 21 -28.05 -8.02 10.44
C PHE A 21 -29.47 -8.59 10.52
N PRO A 22 -30.48 -7.92 9.96
CA PRO A 22 -31.79 -8.52 9.81
C PRO A 22 -31.60 -9.81 9.01
N THR A 23 -32.13 -10.92 9.53
CA THR A 23 -32.27 -12.16 8.77
C THR A 23 -32.89 -11.79 7.43
N VAL A 24 -32.15 -12.05 6.33
CA VAL A 24 -32.68 -11.85 4.97
C VAL A 24 -34.04 -12.54 4.94
N PRO A 25 -35.13 -11.83 4.63
CA PRO A 25 -36.44 -12.45 4.56
C PRO A 25 -36.32 -13.61 3.58
N GLN A 26 -36.55 -14.83 4.08
CA GLN A 26 -36.74 -15.96 3.19
C GLN A 26 -37.88 -15.55 2.25
N LYS A 27 -37.56 -15.49 0.96
CA LYS A 27 -38.51 -15.19 -0.10
C LYS A 27 -39.59 -16.26 0.05
N GLU A 28 -40.74 -15.89 0.62
CA GLU A 28 -41.88 -16.78 0.71
C GLU A 28 -42.21 -17.19 -0.73
N SER A 29 -41.97 -18.47 -1.05
CA SER A 29 -42.37 -19.06 -2.30
C SER A 29 -43.88 -18.85 -2.41
N VAL A 30 -44.30 -18.02 -3.36
CA VAL A 30 -45.71 -17.85 -3.69
C VAL A 30 -46.16 -19.15 -4.37
N ASP A 31 -46.48 -20.16 -3.55
CA ASP A 31 -47.11 -21.42 -3.94
C ASP A 31 -48.54 -21.12 -4.42
N GLY A 32 -48.66 -20.67 -5.66
CA GLY A 32 -49.92 -20.30 -6.28
C GLY A 32 -50.04 -20.62 -7.77
N ARG A 33 -49.02 -21.19 -8.41
CA ARG A 33 -49.04 -21.60 -9.83
C ARG A 33 -48.73 -23.08 -10.00
N SER A 34 -49.63 -23.94 -9.52
CA SER A 34 -49.64 -25.37 -9.87
C SER A 34 -50.33 -25.62 -11.23
N GLY A 35 -49.94 -24.86 -12.24
CA GLY A 35 -50.31 -25.11 -13.63
C GLY A 35 -49.02 -25.14 -14.42
N ALA A 36 -48.54 -26.32 -14.79
CA ALA A 36 -47.37 -26.45 -15.64
C ALA A 36 -47.59 -25.61 -16.91
N THR A 37 -46.88 -24.50 -17.02
CA THR A 37 -46.88 -23.68 -18.23
C THR A 37 -46.25 -24.53 -19.32
N VAL A 38 -47.07 -25.05 -20.23
CA VAL A 38 -46.60 -25.77 -21.41
C VAL A 38 -46.11 -24.72 -22.39
N CYS A 39 -44.80 -24.65 -22.61
CA CYS A 39 -44.24 -23.79 -23.64
C CYS A 39 -44.65 -24.31 -25.02
N PRO A 40 -45.16 -23.46 -25.92
CA PRO A 40 -45.39 -23.83 -27.31
C PRO A 40 -44.09 -24.34 -27.94
N GLU A 41 -44.17 -25.35 -28.81
CA GLU A 41 -42.99 -25.85 -29.53
C GLU A 41 -42.31 -24.71 -30.31
N GLY A 42 -41.03 -24.48 -30.03
CA GLY A 42 -40.21 -23.45 -30.67
C GLY A 42 -40.31 -22.04 -30.06
N ASP A 43 -41.00 -21.86 -28.94
CA ASP A 43 -41.01 -20.58 -28.21
C ASP A 43 -39.82 -20.50 -27.23
N ASP A 44 -38.68 -20.08 -27.76
CA ASP A 44 -37.44 -19.89 -27.00
C ASP A 44 -37.60 -18.91 -25.82
N SER A 45 -38.53 -17.94 -25.92
CA SER A 45 -38.76 -16.96 -24.84
C SER A 45 -39.46 -17.60 -23.65
N CYS A 46 -40.43 -18.48 -23.91
CA CYS A 46 -41.11 -19.22 -22.84
C CYS A 46 -40.14 -20.14 -22.08
N LEU A 47 -39.26 -20.84 -22.80
CA LEU A 47 -38.26 -21.72 -22.18
C LEU A 47 -37.27 -20.92 -21.33
N TRP A 48 -36.82 -19.75 -21.79
CA TRP A 48 -35.95 -18.88 -21.00
C TRP A 48 -36.64 -18.40 -19.71
N GLU A 49 -37.84 -17.84 -19.79
CA GLU A 49 -38.58 -17.39 -18.60
C GLU A 49 -38.75 -18.52 -17.58
N ARG A 50 -39.07 -19.72 -18.07
CA ARG A 50 -39.21 -20.92 -17.24
C ARG A 50 -37.89 -21.35 -16.60
N ALA A 51 -36.78 -21.30 -17.33
CA ALA A 51 -35.45 -21.60 -16.81
C ALA A 51 -35.08 -20.69 -15.64
N LEU A 52 -35.42 -19.40 -15.73
CA LEU A 52 -35.18 -18.43 -14.66
C LEU A 52 -36.11 -18.63 -13.46
N ASP A 53 -37.39 -18.93 -13.70
CA ASP A 53 -38.39 -19.13 -12.65
C ASP A 53 -38.12 -20.41 -11.85
N GLU A 54 -37.70 -21.48 -12.51
CA GLU A 54 -37.43 -22.79 -11.89
C GLU A 54 -35.95 -22.96 -11.49
N GLU A 55 -35.08 -22.02 -11.86
CA GLU A 55 -33.63 -22.08 -11.65
C GLU A 55 -32.99 -23.37 -12.22
N ASP A 56 -33.49 -23.83 -13.38
CA ASP A 56 -33.08 -25.09 -14.01
C ASP A 56 -32.46 -24.83 -15.41
N PRO A 57 -31.15 -25.06 -15.58
CA PRO A 57 -30.46 -24.83 -16.86
C PRO A 57 -30.87 -25.81 -17.96
N ASP A 58 -31.52 -26.93 -17.64
CA ASP A 58 -31.98 -27.89 -18.66
C ASP A 58 -33.03 -27.25 -19.59
N TYR A 59 -33.86 -26.32 -19.09
CA TYR A 59 -34.76 -25.54 -19.93
C TYR A 59 -34.04 -24.66 -20.94
N CYS A 60 -32.87 -24.11 -20.58
CA CYS A 60 -32.05 -23.37 -21.55
C CYS A 60 -31.51 -24.29 -22.65
N ASN A 61 -31.18 -25.55 -22.33
CA ASN A 61 -30.64 -26.50 -23.30
C ASN A 61 -31.63 -26.87 -24.41
N ASP A 62 -32.94 -26.75 -24.13
CA ASP A 62 -34.01 -26.98 -25.11
C ASP A 62 -34.25 -25.79 -26.07
N ILE A 63 -33.64 -24.63 -25.83
CA ILE A 63 -33.76 -23.43 -26.68
C ILE A 63 -33.09 -23.65 -28.04
N CYS A 64 -33.84 -23.46 -29.13
CA CYS A 64 -33.36 -23.73 -30.48
C CYS A 64 -32.34 -22.69 -30.97
N ASN A 65 -32.56 -21.40 -30.67
CA ASN A 65 -31.63 -20.34 -31.03
C ASN A 65 -30.39 -20.34 -30.13
N LEU A 66 -29.22 -20.64 -30.70
CA LEU A 66 -27.95 -20.71 -29.98
C LEU A 66 -27.59 -19.42 -29.22
N SER A 67 -27.93 -18.25 -29.76
CA SER A 67 -27.66 -16.97 -29.08
C SER A 67 -28.54 -16.82 -27.84
N VAL A 68 -29.84 -17.09 -27.99
CA VAL A 68 -30.82 -17.01 -26.89
C VAL A 68 -30.50 -18.04 -25.81
N ARG A 69 -30.07 -19.24 -26.21
CA ARG A 69 -29.61 -20.29 -25.29
C ARG A 69 -28.39 -19.82 -24.48
N ALA A 70 -27.41 -19.23 -25.13
CA ALA A 70 -26.21 -18.73 -24.46
C ALA A 70 -26.54 -17.60 -23.48
N ASP A 71 -27.46 -16.69 -23.83
CA ASP A 71 -27.93 -15.63 -22.95
C ASP A 71 -28.69 -16.20 -21.73
N CYS A 72 -29.57 -17.18 -21.94
CA CYS A 72 -30.30 -17.90 -20.89
C CYS A 72 -29.34 -18.55 -19.87
N LEU A 73 -28.36 -19.31 -20.35
CA LEU A 73 -27.33 -19.94 -19.51
C LEU A 73 -26.46 -18.90 -18.79
N THR A 74 -26.15 -17.77 -19.45
CA THR A 74 -25.41 -16.66 -18.85
C THR A 74 -26.19 -16.00 -17.72
N ASP A 75 -27.52 -15.88 -17.83
CA ASP A 75 -28.36 -15.36 -16.76
C ASP A 75 -28.46 -16.33 -15.57
N LEU A 76 -28.37 -17.64 -15.81
CA LEU A 76 -28.31 -18.69 -14.78
C LEU A 76 -26.89 -18.93 -14.20
N SER A 77 -25.89 -18.18 -14.64
CA SER A 77 -24.50 -18.30 -14.19
C SER A 77 -24.26 -18.14 -12.68
N TYR A 78 -25.26 -17.64 -11.92
CA TYR A 78 -25.22 -17.56 -10.45
C TYR A 78 -25.36 -18.92 -9.77
N LEU A 79 -25.95 -19.91 -10.45
CA LEU A 79 -26.10 -21.28 -9.93
C LEU A 79 -24.74 -22.00 -9.86
N GLY A 80 -23.82 -21.63 -10.74
CA GLY A 80 -22.45 -22.14 -10.75
C GLY A 80 -21.76 -21.93 -12.09
N PRO A 81 -20.42 -22.02 -12.12
CA PRO A 81 -19.65 -21.93 -13.36
C PRO A 81 -19.93 -23.10 -14.33
N ASP A 82 -20.32 -24.27 -13.82
CA ASP A 82 -20.61 -25.47 -14.60
C ASP A 82 -21.79 -25.26 -15.58
N VAL A 83 -22.68 -24.31 -15.30
CA VAL A 83 -23.76 -23.90 -16.22
C VAL A 83 -23.20 -23.36 -17.53
N CYS A 84 -22.04 -22.72 -17.49
CA CYS A 84 -21.41 -22.17 -18.68
C CYS A 84 -20.83 -23.26 -19.61
N ASP A 85 -20.62 -24.49 -19.13
CA ASP A 85 -20.06 -25.57 -19.95
C ASP A 85 -20.99 -26.02 -21.08
N PHE A 86 -22.28 -25.69 -21.00
CA PHE A 86 -23.27 -25.94 -22.05
C PHE A 86 -23.25 -24.92 -23.20
N ILE A 87 -22.43 -23.86 -23.11
CA ILE A 87 -22.32 -22.83 -24.14
C ILE A 87 -21.24 -23.23 -25.17
N GLU A 88 -21.65 -23.44 -26.42
CA GLU A 88 -20.76 -23.85 -27.52
C GLU A 88 -19.85 -22.71 -28.00
N ASP A 89 -20.37 -21.48 -28.10
CA ASP A 89 -19.58 -20.31 -28.52
C ASP A 89 -18.61 -19.88 -27.42
N ILE A 90 -17.32 -19.85 -27.75
CA ILE A 90 -16.24 -19.56 -26.80
C ILE A 90 -16.41 -18.18 -26.17
N ASN A 91 -16.77 -17.15 -26.95
CA ASN A 91 -16.89 -15.80 -26.42
C ASN A 91 -18.06 -15.69 -25.44
N SER A 92 -19.21 -16.28 -25.78
CA SER A 92 -20.39 -16.30 -24.94
C SER A 92 -20.15 -17.10 -23.65
N ARG A 93 -19.44 -18.24 -23.76
CA ARG A 93 -19.00 -19.03 -22.61
C ARG A 93 -18.09 -18.22 -21.68
N ASP A 94 -17.13 -17.51 -22.24
CA ASP A 94 -16.19 -16.68 -21.50
C ASP A 94 -16.89 -15.52 -20.78
N ILE A 95 -17.90 -14.91 -21.41
CA ILE A 95 -18.78 -13.91 -20.79
C ILE A 95 -19.55 -14.52 -19.62
N CYS A 96 -20.13 -15.71 -19.81
CA CYS A 96 -20.82 -16.45 -18.75
C CYS A 96 -19.90 -16.71 -17.55
N LEU A 97 -18.70 -17.26 -17.77
CA LEU A 97 -17.72 -17.52 -16.71
C LEU A 97 -17.32 -16.24 -15.97
N ASN A 98 -17.06 -15.15 -16.70
CA ASN A 98 -16.74 -13.85 -16.10
C ASN A 98 -17.90 -13.28 -15.27
N ARG A 99 -19.16 -13.60 -15.60
CA ARG A 99 -20.33 -13.22 -14.81
C ARG A 99 -20.49 -14.10 -13.56
N SER A 100 -20.32 -15.42 -13.67
CA SER A 100 -20.35 -16.36 -12.53
C SER A 100 -19.42 -15.94 -11.40
N VAL A 101 -18.25 -15.42 -11.78
CA VAL A 101 -17.19 -14.92 -10.93
C VAL A 101 -17.66 -13.87 -9.91
N GLY A 102 -18.49 -12.92 -10.34
CA GLY A 102 -19.03 -11.88 -9.48
C GLY A 102 -20.09 -12.38 -8.50
N LEU A 103 -20.76 -13.49 -8.81
CA LEU A 103 -21.95 -13.98 -8.11
C LEU A 103 -21.60 -15.08 -7.09
N PHE A 104 -20.66 -15.96 -7.44
CA PHE A 104 -20.23 -17.05 -6.57
C PHE A 104 -19.42 -16.50 -5.39
N GLN A 105 -19.57 -16.95 -4.14
CA GLN A 105 -18.86 -16.33 -2.99
C GLN A 105 -17.57 -17.05 -2.54
N SER A 106 -17.12 -18.08 -3.26
CA SER A 106 -15.96 -18.89 -2.84
C SER A 106 -14.65 -18.09 -2.75
N PRO A 107 -13.78 -18.31 -1.74
CA PRO A 107 -12.46 -17.70 -1.70
C PRO A 107 -11.51 -18.20 -2.80
N ASP A 108 -11.76 -19.41 -3.35
CA ASP A 108 -10.97 -20.00 -4.43
C ASP A 108 -11.74 -19.94 -5.75
N ARG A 109 -12.00 -18.72 -6.24
CA ARG A 109 -12.65 -18.48 -7.55
C ARG A 109 -11.66 -18.30 -8.69
N GLY A 110 -10.36 -18.24 -8.40
CA GLY A 110 -9.33 -17.98 -9.40
C GLY A 110 -9.31 -19.01 -10.53
N TRP A 111 -9.75 -20.24 -10.28
CA TRP A 111 -9.87 -21.28 -11.31
C TRP A 111 -10.93 -20.95 -12.38
N ILE A 112 -11.97 -20.17 -12.06
CA ILE A 112 -13.00 -19.78 -13.05
C ILE A 112 -12.36 -18.91 -14.14
N CYS A 113 -11.53 -17.93 -13.75
CA CYS A 113 -10.78 -17.12 -14.74
C CYS A 113 -9.80 -17.94 -15.57
N ARG A 114 -9.35 -19.12 -15.11
CA ARG A 114 -8.48 -20.01 -15.92
C ARG A 114 -9.25 -20.66 -17.08
N GLY A 115 -10.55 -20.86 -16.93
CA GLY A 115 -11.41 -21.41 -17.96
C GLY A 115 -11.68 -20.44 -19.12
N ILE A 116 -11.43 -19.15 -18.92
CA ILE A 116 -11.67 -18.09 -19.92
C ILE A 116 -10.57 -18.10 -20.98
N TRP A 117 -10.93 -18.21 -22.26
CA TRP A 117 -9.97 -18.25 -23.38
C TRP A 117 -9.71 -16.89 -24.02
N ASN A 118 -10.70 -16.02 -24.05
CA ASN A 118 -10.61 -14.66 -24.54
C ASN A 118 -9.73 -13.83 -23.59
N ALA A 119 -8.56 -13.44 -24.05
CA ALA A 119 -7.56 -12.73 -23.24
C ALA A 119 -8.10 -11.44 -22.61
N SER A 120 -8.97 -10.70 -23.29
CA SER A 120 -9.55 -9.44 -22.78
C SER A 120 -10.52 -9.71 -21.62
N ILE A 121 -11.39 -10.71 -21.78
CA ILE A 121 -12.34 -11.11 -20.73
C ILE A 121 -11.58 -11.73 -19.55
N LYS A 122 -10.58 -12.58 -19.83
CA LYS A 122 -9.72 -13.21 -18.81
C LYS A 122 -9.03 -12.17 -17.95
N GLU A 123 -8.47 -11.14 -18.57
CA GLU A 123 -7.84 -10.03 -17.85
C GLU A 123 -8.85 -9.27 -17.00
N SER A 124 -10.03 -8.94 -17.54
CA SER A 124 -11.09 -8.29 -16.76
C SER A 124 -11.54 -9.14 -15.57
N CYS A 125 -11.64 -10.46 -15.75
CA CYS A 125 -11.95 -11.43 -14.70
C CYS A 125 -10.91 -11.37 -13.57
N ILE A 126 -9.63 -11.46 -13.93
CA ILE A 126 -8.51 -11.44 -12.97
C ILE A 126 -8.50 -10.12 -12.18
N TYR A 127 -8.71 -8.97 -12.83
CA TYR A 127 -8.77 -7.69 -12.14
C TYR A 127 -9.99 -7.52 -11.22
N SER A 128 -11.11 -8.17 -11.53
CA SER A 128 -12.29 -8.15 -10.64
C SER A 128 -12.04 -8.87 -9.30
N PHE A 129 -11.09 -9.80 -9.28
CA PHE A 129 -10.71 -10.63 -8.12
C PHE A 129 -9.46 -10.21 -7.40
N ALA A 130 -8.98 -9.02 -7.70
CA ALA A 130 -7.63 -8.60 -7.39
C ALA A 130 -7.47 -8.26 -5.87
N GLN A 131 -8.11 -9.02 -4.99
CA GLN A 131 -7.86 -9.08 -3.55
C GLN A 131 -6.79 -10.12 -3.19
N GLN A 132 -6.50 -11.07 -4.08
CA GLN A 132 -5.46 -12.09 -3.87
C GLN A 132 -4.37 -11.93 -4.92
N PRO A 133 -3.11 -11.62 -4.54
CA PRO A 133 -2.04 -11.34 -5.50
C PRO A 133 -1.60 -12.54 -6.33
N ASP A 134 -1.87 -13.75 -5.85
CA ASP A 134 -1.57 -14.98 -6.58
C ASP A 134 -2.32 -14.98 -7.92
N ILE A 135 -3.58 -14.58 -8.01
CA ILE A 135 -4.35 -14.62 -9.27
C ILE A 135 -3.67 -13.92 -10.47
N CYS A 136 -2.77 -12.97 -10.22
CA CYS A 136 -1.99 -12.30 -11.26
C CYS A 136 -1.08 -13.25 -12.06
N HIS A 137 -0.72 -14.45 -11.55
CA HIS A 137 0.05 -15.45 -12.30
C HIS A 137 -0.75 -16.09 -13.45
N LEU A 138 -2.07 -15.86 -13.50
CA LEU A 138 -2.93 -16.37 -14.56
C LEU A 138 -2.87 -15.53 -15.85
N LEU A 139 -2.24 -14.34 -15.79
CA LEU A 139 -2.00 -13.51 -16.95
C LEU A 139 -0.83 -14.06 -17.76
N ASP A 140 -1.04 -14.30 -19.04
CA ASP A 140 -0.05 -14.90 -19.93
C ASP A 140 1.10 -13.92 -20.29
N ASP A 141 0.84 -12.61 -20.18
CA ASP A 141 1.83 -11.56 -20.40
C ASP A 141 2.54 -11.18 -19.10
N GLU A 142 3.87 -11.36 -19.06
CA GLU A 142 4.69 -11.10 -17.87
C GLU A 142 4.59 -9.64 -17.41
N ALA A 143 4.51 -8.68 -18.34
CA ALA A 143 4.42 -7.26 -17.98
C ALA A 143 3.06 -6.93 -17.33
N ARG A 144 1.96 -7.50 -17.82
CA ARG A 144 0.62 -7.40 -17.23
C ARG A 144 0.55 -8.12 -15.88
N SER A 145 1.10 -9.33 -15.79
CA SER A 145 1.20 -10.08 -14.54
C SER A 145 1.93 -9.26 -13.47
N ARG A 146 3.09 -8.68 -13.82
CA ARG A 146 3.83 -7.76 -12.95
C ARG A 146 3.00 -6.55 -12.54
N SER A 147 2.35 -5.89 -13.51
CA SER A 147 1.50 -4.72 -13.24
C SER A 147 0.36 -5.04 -12.27
N CYS A 148 -0.29 -6.19 -12.45
CA CYS A 148 -1.32 -6.71 -11.56
C CYS A 148 -0.75 -6.89 -10.14
N VAL A 149 0.35 -7.62 -9.96
CA VAL A 149 0.96 -7.85 -8.64
C VAL A 149 1.29 -6.53 -7.94
N LEU A 150 1.90 -5.58 -8.66
CA LEU A 150 2.27 -4.27 -8.10
C LEU A 150 1.03 -3.47 -7.69
N ASN A 151 0.02 -3.38 -8.55
CA ASN A 151 -1.21 -2.67 -8.25
C ASN A 151 -1.89 -3.22 -7.01
N LEU A 152 -1.86 -4.54 -6.80
CA LEU A 152 -2.47 -5.17 -5.63
C LEU A 152 -1.66 -5.02 -4.37
N THR A 153 -0.36 -5.25 -4.47
CA THR A 153 0.59 -5.00 -3.38
C THR A 153 0.38 -3.59 -2.81
N TYR A 154 0.24 -2.60 -3.68
CA TYR A 154 0.01 -1.23 -3.25
C TYR A 154 -1.43 -0.99 -2.80
N SER A 155 -2.46 -1.45 -3.52
CA SER A 155 -3.86 -1.15 -3.16
C SER A 155 -4.27 -1.79 -1.84
N LEU A 156 -3.72 -2.95 -1.51
CA LEU A 156 -4.05 -3.72 -0.31
C LEU A 156 -3.05 -3.51 0.84
N ALA A 157 -2.02 -2.70 0.64
CA ALA A 157 -0.90 -2.55 1.58
C ALA A 157 -0.36 -3.92 2.05
N PHE A 158 -0.08 -4.80 1.08
CA PHE A 158 0.33 -6.18 1.31
C PHE A 158 1.75 -6.43 0.77
N PRO A 159 2.81 -6.33 1.60
CA PRO A 159 4.20 -6.35 1.12
C PRO A 159 4.61 -7.70 0.53
N SER A 160 4.00 -8.80 0.99
CA SER A 160 4.24 -10.15 0.45
C SER A 160 3.84 -10.31 -1.01
N GLY A 161 3.06 -9.39 -1.58
CA GLY A 161 2.84 -9.35 -3.03
C GLY A 161 4.15 -9.10 -3.80
N CYS A 162 5.10 -8.32 -3.27
CA CYS A 162 6.41 -8.14 -3.89
C CYS A 162 7.20 -9.46 -4.01
N LEU A 163 7.03 -10.38 -3.05
CA LEU A 163 7.70 -11.68 -3.04
C LEU A 163 7.19 -12.62 -4.15
N MET A 164 6.07 -12.29 -4.79
CA MET A 164 5.55 -13.03 -5.94
C MET A 164 6.24 -12.66 -7.25
N LEU A 165 7.08 -11.63 -7.27
CA LEU A 165 7.85 -11.25 -8.44
C LEU A 165 9.02 -12.22 -8.63
N LEU A 166 9.08 -12.90 -9.78
CA LEU A 166 10.11 -13.90 -10.09
C LEU A 166 11.53 -13.30 -10.16
N ASN A 167 11.64 -12.00 -10.47
CA ASN A 167 12.92 -11.31 -10.60
C ASN A 167 13.29 -10.62 -9.28
N ARG A 168 14.38 -11.07 -8.65
CA ARG A 168 14.89 -10.49 -7.38
C ARG A 168 15.15 -8.99 -7.41
N SER A 169 15.54 -8.44 -8.57
CA SER A 169 15.73 -6.98 -8.71
C SER A 169 14.40 -6.25 -8.64
N LEU A 170 13.36 -6.78 -9.30
CA LEU A 170 12.01 -6.21 -9.27
C LEU A 170 11.34 -6.41 -7.91
N GLU A 171 11.56 -7.55 -7.25
CA GLU A 171 11.15 -7.81 -5.86
C GLU A 171 11.74 -6.75 -4.93
N ALA A 172 13.06 -6.53 -4.98
CA ALA A 172 13.73 -5.53 -4.16
C ALA A 172 13.22 -4.11 -4.43
N GLU A 173 13.04 -3.73 -5.70
CA GLU A 173 12.48 -2.43 -6.08
C GLU A 173 11.05 -2.25 -5.59
N CYS A 174 10.20 -3.28 -5.72
CA CYS A 174 8.85 -3.31 -5.20
C CYS A 174 8.84 -3.10 -3.68
N MET A 175 9.69 -3.83 -2.95
CA MET A 175 9.78 -3.72 -1.49
C MET A 175 10.23 -2.32 -1.04
N VAL A 176 11.16 -1.69 -1.76
CA VAL A 176 11.60 -0.31 -1.50
C VAL A 176 10.46 0.68 -1.76
N ASN A 177 9.79 0.59 -2.90
CA ASN A 177 8.67 1.47 -3.23
C ASN A 177 7.51 1.32 -2.24
N TYR A 178 7.20 0.09 -1.84
CA TYR A 178 6.24 -0.21 -0.79
C TYR A 178 6.62 0.47 0.52
N SER A 179 7.88 0.33 0.92
CA SER A 179 8.46 0.90 2.14
C SER A 179 8.36 2.43 2.17
N LEU A 180 8.68 3.07 1.05
CA LEU A 180 8.56 4.52 0.88
C LEU A 180 7.11 5.02 0.96
N ARG A 181 6.16 4.25 0.41
CA ARG A 181 4.74 4.59 0.40
C ARG A 181 4.09 4.43 1.77
N TYR A 182 4.37 3.32 2.45
CA TYR A 182 3.73 2.95 3.72
C TYR A 182 4.57 3.23 4.96
N ARG A 183 5.74 3.85 4.80
CA ARG A 183 6.71 4.13 5.89
C ARG A 183 7.09 2.87 6.68
N ASN A 184 7.08 1.73 6.00
CA ASN A 184 7.57 0.46 6.54
C ASN A 184 9.06 0.35 6.20
N PHE A 185 9.92 0.03 7.16
CA PHE A 185 11.36 -0.06 6.91
C PHE A 185 11.82 -1.46 6.48
N ASP A 186 11.01 -2.50 6.68
CA ASP A 186 11.38 -3.89 6.41
C ASP A 186 11.73 -4.10 4.94
N GLY A 187 11.03 -3.44 4.02
CA GLY A 187 11.34 -3.55 2.59
C GLY A 187 12.60 -2.79 2.17
N CYS A 188 13.09 -1.82 2.95
CA CYS A 188 14.43 -1.28 2.72
C CYS A 188 15.52 -2.33 3.01
N LEU A 189 15.31 -3.21 4.00
CA LEU A 189 16.24 -4.30 4.31
C LEU A 189 16.31 -5.35 3.19
N ALA A 190 15.22 -5.52 2.43
CA ALA A 190 15.16 -6.42 1.29
C ALA A 190 15.99 -5.94 0.08
N ALA A 191 16.37 -4.66 0.04
CA ALA A 191 17.20 -4.14 -1.04
C ALA A 191 18.63 -4.70 -0.98
N THR A 192 19.02 -5.39 -2.06
CA THR A 192 20.37 -5.96 -2.21
C THR A 192 21.40 -4.90 -2.59
N ASP A 193 21.01 -3.89 -3.37
CA ASP A 193 21.85 -2.75 -3.70
C ASP A 193 21.99 -1.80 -2.50
N SER A 194 23.23 -1.52 -2.10
CA SER A 194 23.49 -0.69 -0.91
C SER A 194 23.06 0.76 -1.13
N GLY A 195 23.11 1.26 -2.37
CA GLY A 195 22.67 2.61 -2.75
C GLY A 195 21.17 2.77 -2.60
N LEU A 196 20.39 1.89 -3.23
CA LEU A 196 18.94 1.83 -3.15
C LEU A 196 18.47 1.66 -1.70
N ARG A 197 19.12 0.77 -0.95
CA ARG A 197 18.86 0.57 0.49
C ARG A 197 19.06 1.86 1.29
N TYR A 198 20.18 2.55 1.06
CA TYR A 198 20.45 3.84 1.72
C TYR A 198 19.39 4.88 1.37
N GLU A 199 19.07 5.03 0.08
CA GLU A 199 18.06 5.98 -0.38
C GLU A 199 16.69 5.70 0.24
N CYS A 200 16.32 4.42 0.35
CA CYS A 200 15.11 3.98 1.02
C CYS A 200 15.07 4.43 2.49
N PHE A 201 16.10 4.09 3.27
CA PHE A 201 16.18 4.50 4.69
C PHE A 201 16.24 6.01 4.84
N HIS A 202 17.00 6.71 4.01
CA HIS A 202 17.12 8.16 4.05
C HIS A 202 15.78 8.85 3.84
N ASN A 203 15.02 8.43 2.82
CA ASN A 203 13.72 9.00 2.51
C ASN A 203 12.67 8.68 3.59
N ILE A 204 12.69 7.46 4.16
CA ILE A 204 11.82 7.14 5.29
C ILE A 204 12.20 7.97 6.51
N SER A 205 13.49 8.08 6.83
CA SER A 205 14.00 8.91 7.93
C SER A 205 13.47 10.33 7.82
N LYS A 206 13.54 10.92 6.61
CA LYS A 206 13.06 12.27 6.32
C LYS A 206 11.54 12.43 6.51
N ARG A 207 10.75 11.44 6.10
CA ARG A 207 9.27 11.50 6.15
C ARG A 207 8.68 11.13 7.50
N ALA A 208 9.28 10.15 8.17
CA ALA A 208 8.88 9.68 9.50
C ALA A 208 9.56 10.45 10.62
N ASP A 209 10.58 11.24 10.27
CA ASP A 209 11.33 12.09 11.18
C ASP A 209 11.91 11.29 12.36
N ALA A 210 12.58 10.21 11.97
CA ALA A 210 13.01 9.14 12.86
C ALA A 210 14.51 8.88 12.68
N LEU A 211 15.30 9.44 13.61
CA LEU A 211 16.77 9.34 13.65
C LEU A 211 17.29 7.90 13.74
N ALA A 212 16.46 6.96 14.22
CA ALA A 212 16.83 5.56 14.32
C ALA A 212 17.18 4.97 12.95
N PHE A 213 16.55 5.44 11.88
CA PHE A 213 16.73 4.88 10.55
C PHE A 213 18.07 5.25 9.91
N CYS A 214 18.67 6.39 10.27
CA CYS A 214 20.03 6.72 9.81
C CYS A 214 21.07 5.69 10.27
N ASN A 215 20.85 4.99 11.39
CA ASN A 215 21.80 3.99 11.90
C ASN A 215 21.93 2.75 11.02
N TYR A 216 20.98 2.50 10.10
CA TYR A 216 21.08 1.38 9.15
C TYR A 216 21.95 1.70 7.93
N SER A 217 22.53 2.90 7.87
CA SER A 217 23.41 3.34 6.79
C SER A 217 24.89 3.16 7.16
N GLU A 218 25.74 2.97 6.15
CA GLU A 218 27.20 3.01 6.30
C GLU A 218 27.66 4.37 6.86
N LEU A 219 28.78 4.42 7.59
CA LEU A 219 29.20 5.60 8.37
C LEU A 219 29.13 6.94 7.61
N GLY A 220 29.70 7.04 6.40
CA GLY A 220 29.65 8.28 5.62
C GLY A 220 28.25 8.68 5.17
N ARG A 221 27.41 7.69 4.84
CA ARG A 221 26.01 7.88 4.47
C ARG A 221 25.11 8.20 5.66
N ARG A 222 25.42 7.62 6.83
CA ARG A 222 24.76 7.89 8.11
C ARG A 222 24.91 9.35 8.49
N ASP A 223 26.12 9.90 8.43
CA ASP A 223 26.37 11.29 8.82
C ASP A 223 25.64 12.27 7.88
N ASN A 224 25.57 11.98 6.58
CA ASN A 224 24.76 12.76 5.64
C ASN A 224 23.24 12.67 5.94
N CYS A 225 22.75 11.49 6.32
CA CYS A 225 21.37 11.30 6.76
C CYS A 225 21.06 12.15 8.01
N LEU A 226 21.94 12.13 9.01
CA LEU A 226 21.81 12.92 10.22
C LEU A 226 21.88 14.43 9.95
N LEU A 227 22.79 14.89 9.08
CA LEU A 227 22.86 16.30 8.64
C LEU A 227 21.58 16.77 7.94
N THR A 228 20.96 15.89 7.15
CA THR A 228 19.70 16.22 6.48
C THR A 228 18.57 16.36 7.50
N LEU A 229 18.54 15.49 8.51
CA LEU A 229 17.55 15.56 9.58
C LEU A 229 17.77 16.76 10.49
N SER A 230 19.02 17.16 10.80
CA SER A 230 19.28 18.34 11.64
C SER A 230 18.78 19.65 11.01
N LYS A 231 18.68 19.70 9.68
CA LYS A 231 18.09 20.83 8.95
C LYS A 231 16.56 20.85 9.00
N ILE A 232 15.93 19.69 9.19
CA ILE A 232 14.47 19.55 9.29
C ILE A 232 14.03 19.73 10.75
N ARG A 233 14.78 19.12 11.67
CA ARG A 233 14.65 19.24 13.13
C ARG A 233 15.98 19.75 13.70
N PRO A 234 16.11 21.07 13.92
CA PRO A 234 17.31 21.66 14.49
C PRO A 234 17.41 21.36 16.00
N GLU A 235 17.66 20.09 16.31
CA GLU A 235 17.83 19.57 17.67
C GLU A 235 19.30 19.19 17.91
N ILE A 236 19.90 19.74 18.97
CA ILE A 236 21.30 19.51 19.37
C ILE A 236 21.68 18.01 19.43
N PRO A 237 20.82 17.09 19.97
CA PRO A 237 21.14 15.66 20.02
C PRO A 237 21.36 14.97 18.66
N VAL A 238 20.96 15.59 17.55
CA VAL A 238 21.25 15.05 16.21
C VAL A 238 22.71 15.24 15.85
N CYS A 239 23.27 16.43 16.10
CA CYS A 239 24.66 16.75 15.74
C CYS A 239 25.67 15.92 16.54
N SER A 240 25.37 15.65 17.82
CA SER A 240 26.27 14.86 18.69
C SER A 240 26.49 13.41 18.22
N ARG A 241 25.64 12.92 17.32
CA ARG A 241 25.73 11.57 16.72
C ARG A 241 26.59 11.50 15.45
N LEU A 242 27.03 12.65 14.93
CA LEU A 242 27.92 12.72 13.77
C LEU A 242 29.32 12.22 14.16
N SER A 243 29.91 11.39 13.30
CA SER A 243 31.25 10.84 13.53
C SER A 243 32.36 11.83 13.17
N ASP A 244 32.15 12.61 12.10
CA ASP A 244 33.08 13.66 11.72
C ASP A 244 32.85 14.93 12.58
N TRP A 245 33.92 15.41 13.22
CA TRP A 245 33.83 16.55 14.13
C TRP A 245 33.66 17.89 13.40
N LEU A 246 34.16 18.04 12.17
CA LEU A 246 33.95 19.24 11.33
C LEU A 246 32.49 19.33 10.92
N LEU A 247 31.90 18.20 10.52
CA LEU A 247 30.47 18.09 10.21
C LEU A 247 29.61 18.34 11.45
N ARG A 248 30.01 17.82 12.61
CA ARG A 248 29.33 18.11 13.89
C ARG A 248 29.33 19.59 14.21
N ASP A 249 30.50 20.22 14.15
CA ASP A 249 30.66 21.64 14.47
C ASP A 249 29.89 22.52 13.45
N GLN A 250 29.81 22.11 12.18
CA GLN A 250 28.92 22.76 11.21
C GLN A 250 27.44 22.59 11.57
N CYS A 251 27.03 21.38 11.94
CA CYS A 251 25.66 21.10 12.32
C CYS A 251 25.23 21.94 13.54
N LEU A 252 26.08 22.01 14.57
CA LEU A 252 25.84 22.83 15.76
C LEU A 252 25.75 24.32 15.43
N TYR A 253 26.65 24.81 14.56
CA TYR A 253 26.61 26.17 14.04
C TYR A 253 25.26 26.46 13.37
N ASP A 254 24.83 25.62 12.42
CA ASP A 254 23.57 25.81 11.69
C ASP A 254 22.35 25.80 12.62
N ILE A 255 22.35 24.92 13.63
CA ILE A 255 21.30 24.88 14.67
C ILE A 255 21.32 26.17 15.50
N ALA A 256 22.48 26.60 15.97
CA ALA A 256 22.60 27.80 16.81
C ALA A 256 22.06 29.04 16.10
N ILE A 257 22.41 29.22 14.82
CA ILE A 257 21.92 30.33 14.00
C ILE A 257 20.42 30.23 13.77
N SER A 258 19.92 29.08 13.31
CA SER A 258 18.50 28.91 12.94
C SER A 258 17.55 28.95 14.14
N SER A 259 18.00 28.50 15.31
CA SER A 259 17.21 28.48 16.55
C SER A 259 17.50 29.66 17.48
N HIS A 260 18.47 30.51 17.14
CA HIS A 260 18.99 31.58 17.99
C HIS A 260 19.47 31.09 19.37
N ASN A 261 19.92 29.84 19.46
CA ASN A 261 20.35 29.22 20.70
C ASN A 261 21.88 29.22 20.80
N TYR A 262 22.44 30.16 21.55
CA TYR A 262 23.89 30.27 21.70
C TYR A 262 24.51 29.08 22.44
N HIS A 263 23.75 28.31 23.24
CA HIS A 263 24.27 27.11 23.90
C HIS A 263 24.75 26.04 22.91
N ALA A 264 24.15 25.99 21.71
CA ALA A 264 24.64 25.10 20.66
C ALA A 264 26.05 25.51 20.18
N CYS A 265 26.41 26.80 20.25
CA CYS A 265 27.77 27.26 19.95
C CYS A 265 28.78 26.75 20.98
N GLU A 266 28.40 26.62 22.27
CA GLU A 266 29.29 26.16 23.35
C GLU A 266 29.77 24.70 23.15
N GLU A 267 29.06 23.91 22.34
CA GLU A 267 29.44 22.54 21.99
C GLU A 267 30.41 22.45 20.79
N ILE A 268 30.67 23.56 20.08
CA ILE A 268 31.58 23.59 18.93
C ILE A 268 33.03 23.49 19.40
N LYS A 269 33.80 22.56 18.83
CA LYS A 269 35.21 22.33 19.21
C LYS A 269 36.19 23.25 18.48
N ASP A 270 35.91 23.60 17.23
CA ASP A 270 36.72 24.55 16.48
C ASP A 270 36.58 25.96 17.09
N GLY A 271 37.65 26.46 17.72
CA GLY A 271 37.61 27.76 18.41
C GLY A 271 37.27 28.95 17.49
N GLY A 272 37.72 28.91 16.23
CA GLY A 272 37.39 29.96 15.26
C GLY A 272 35.90 30.00 14.96
N LYS A 273 35.33 28.83 14.63
CA LYS A 273 33.91 28.64 14.31
C LYS A 273 33.00 28.82 15.52
N HIS A 274 33.46 28.45 16.71
CA HIS A 274 32.80 28.71 17.99
C HIS A 274 32.57 30.21 18.17
N ASP A 275 33.62 31.01 18.01
CA ASP A 275 33.52 32.47 18.19
C ASP A 275 32.70 33.13 17.07
N ASP A 276 32.79 32.62 15.83
CA ASP A 276 31.90 33.05 14.74
C ASP A 276 30.43 32.77 15.05
N CYS A 277 30.14 31.57 15.56
CA CYS A 277 28.79 31.17 15.98
C CYS A 277 28.23 32.13 17.04
N LEU A 278 28.98 32.35 18.13
CA LEU A 278 28.56 33.24 19.22
C LEU A 278 28.33 34.66 18.72
N LEU A 279 29.18 35.15 17.82
CA LEU A 279 29.07 36.51 17.27
C LEU A 279 27.80 36.66 16.43
N GLU A 280 27.52 35.71 15.55
CA GLU A 280 26.34 35.73 14.71
C GLU A 280 25.04 35.55 15.50
N VAL A 281 24.99 34.61 16.47
CA VAL A 281 23.81 34.48 17.35
C VAL A 281 23.58 35.75 18.16
N THR A 282 24.64 36.35 18.73
CA THR A 282 24.56 37.60 19.51
C THR A 282 23.94 38.73 18.69
N LYS A 283 24.34 38.88 17.43
CA LYS A 283 23.75 39.88 16.51
C LYS A 283 22.25 39.65 16.31
N LEU A 284 21.83 38.38 16.18
CA LEU A 284 20.43 38.01 15.95
C LEU A 284 19.56 38.26 17.18
N ILE A 285 20.02 37.89 18.38
CA ILE A 285 19.24 38.04 19.63
C ILE A 285 19.42 39.40 20.32
N LYS A 286 20.39 40.20 19.89
CA LYS A 286 20.79 41.48 20.53
C LYS A 286 21.11 41.34 22.02
N SER A 287 21.78 40.24 22.39
CA SER A 287 22.20 39.95 23.77
C SER A 287 23.71 39.71 23.82
N TYR A 288 24.38 40.46 24.69
CA TYR A 288 25.84 40.42 24.82
C TYR A 288 26.34 39.32 25.77
N ILE A 289 25.45 38.52 26.37
CA ILE A 289 25.81 37.48 27.35
C ILE A 289 26.81 36.48 26.76
N ALA A 290 26.66 36.14 25.49
CA ALA A 290 27.53 35.20 24.78
C ALA A 290 28.93 35.76 24.47
N CYS A 291 29.16 37.08 24.51
CA CYS A 291 30.45 37.68 24.19
C CYS A 291 31.55 37.27 25.18
N ASP A 292 31.19 36.98 26.43
CA ASP A 292 32.18 36.63 27.45
C ASP A 292 32.84 35.28 27.22
N SER A 293 32.13 34.35 26.55
CA SER A 293 32.59 33.01 26.20
C SER A 293 33.52 32.96 24.99
N MET A 294 33.71 34.06 24.26
CA MET A 294 34.59 34.11 23.08
C MET A 294 36.08 34.01 23.45
N ILE A 295 36.84 33.26 22.65
CA ILE A 295 38.28 33.03 22.84
C ILE A 295 39.11 34.11 22.12
N ASP A 296 38.73 34.44 20.89
CA ASP A 296 39.37 35.45 20.06
C ASP A 296 39.05 36.86 20.58
N GLY A 297 40.09 37.57 21.02
CA GLY A 297 39.96 38.91 21.59
C GLY A 297 39.43 39.96 20.61
N LEU A 298 39.69 39.80 19.30
CA LEU A 298 39.18 40.71 18.27
C LEU A 298 37.68 40.51 18.09
N LYS A 299 37.22 39.26 17.94
CA LYS A 299 35.79 38.93 17.83
C LYS A 299 35.03 39.31 19.10
N LYS A 300 35.63 39.10 20.28
CA LYS A 300 35.08 39.55 21.57
C LYS A 300 34.89 41.06 21.62
N GLY A 301 35.89 41.84 21.17
CA GLY A 301 35.79 43.29 21.07
C GLY A 301 34.68 43.75 20.13
N GLN A 302 34.54 43.09 18.97
CA GLN A 302 33.45 43.34 18.02
C GLN A 302 32.07 43.03 18.63
N CYS A 303 31.95 41.93 19.35
CA CYS A 303 30.72 41.53 20.03
C CYS A 303 30.28 42.56 21.08
N LEU A 304 31.22 43.03 21.92
CA LEU A 304 30.95 44.02 22.97
C LEU A 304 30.58 45.41 22.42
N ALA A 305 30.98 45.75 21.19
CA ALA A 305 30.61 47.01 20.55
C ALA A 305 29.09 47.12 20.29
N TYR A 306 28.36 46.00 20.25
CA TYR A 306 26.89 45.98 20.12
C TYR A 306 26.14 46.32 21.41
N LYS A 307 26.83 46.59 22.52
CA LYS A 307 26.22 46.94 23.81
C LYS A 307 25.66 48.38 23.87
N GLY A 308 25.92 49.20 22.85
CA GLY A 308 25.47 50.60 22.75
C GLY A 308 24.16 50.74 21.97
#